data_AF-A0A1Z9LFC7-F1
#
_entry.id   AF-A0A1Z9LFC7-F1
#
_cell.length_a   1.000
_cell.length_b   1.000
_cell.length_c   1.000
_cell.angle_alpha   90.00
_cell.angle_beta   90.00
_cell.angle_gamma   90.00
#
_symmetry.space_group_name_H-M   'P 1'
#
loop_
_entity.id
_entity.type
_entity.pdbx_description
1 polymer ?
#
loop_
_entity_poly.entity_id
_entity_poly.type
_entity_poly.pdbx_seq_one_letter_code
_entity_poly.pdbx_strand_id
1 'polypeptide(L)'
;MTFTLRRRRQIVDLYVDGGSFEAPFFNFFNAKGKPVEDPVLDLRKTYRFHRLDGARSHPFYLSDTGVLQKPSRALQLRGEGDALSGISGDEVFQLRFRKRDRRMLKDEGRLIYFCSAHPSMTGTLAIKGAKRSQRDAVAAATDVVDDAGFVSELPLA
;
A
#
# COMPACT_ATOMS: atom_id res chain seq x y z
N MET A 1 -39.21 -11.08 -16.59
CA MET A 1 -37.74 -11.12 -16.83
C MET A 1 -37.09 -10.06 -15.96
N THR A 2 -36.46 -10.45 -14.84
CA THR A 2 -35.91 -9.49 -13.86
C THR A 2 -34.47 -9.15 -14.26
N PHE A 3 -34.28 -7.99 -14.91
CA PHE A 3 -32.95 -7.47 -15.21
C PHE A 3 -32.28 -7.03 -13.90
N THR A 4 -31.34 -7.84 -13.40
CA THR A 4 -30.47 -7.41 -12.32
C THR A 4 -29.54 -6.32 -12.85
N LEU A 5 -29.81 -5.07 -12.45
CA LEU A 5 -28.92 -3.93 -12.69
C LEU A 5 -27.52 -4.29 -12.18
N ARG A 6 -26.59 -4.61 -13.09
CA ARG A 6 -25.17 -4.69 -12.77
C ARG A 6 -24.76 -3.31 -12.24
N ARG A 7 -24.59 -3.17 -10.92
CA ARG A 7 -23.92 -1.99 -10.35
C ARG A 7 -22.59 -1.82 -11.08
N ARG A 8 -22.44 -0.72 -11.82
CA ARG A 8 -21.16 -0.35 -12.44
C ARG A 8 -20.12 -0.29 -11.32
N ARG A 9 -18.97 -0.95 -11.49
CA ARG A 9 -17.87 -0.80 -10.54
C ARG A 9 -17.41 0.64 -10.59
N GLN A 10 -17.35 1.28 -9.42
CA GLN A 10 -16.80 2.63 -9.29
C GLN A 10 -15.29 2.58 -9.56
N ILE A 11 -14.83 3.51 -10.39
CA ILE A 11 -13.41 3.79 -10.63
C ILE A 11 -13.03 4.95 -9.71
N VAL A 12 -11.91 4.82 -9.03
CA VAL A 12 -11.33 5.85 -8.16
C VAL A 12 -9.96 6.21 -8.71
N ASP A 13 -9.76 7.49 -9.00
CA ASP A 13 -8.47 8.02 -9.41
C ASP A 13 -7.69 8.49 -8.19
N LEU A 14 -6.46 7.99 -8.07
CA LEU A 14 -5.47 8.41 -7.08
C LEU A 14 -4.24 8.91 -7.83
N TYR A 15 -3.86 10.14 -7.57
CA TYR A 15 -2.66 10.76 -8.10
C TYR A 15 -1.57 10.66 -7.05
N VAL A 16 -0.39 10.24 -7.46
CA VAL A 16 0.79 10.05 -6.61
C VAL A 16 1.80 11.13 -6.99
N ASP A 17 2.35 11.83 -6.00
CA ASP A 17 3.31 12.93 -6.23
C ASP A 17 4.75 12.48 -6.53
N GLY A 18 5.64 13.44 -6.74
CA GLY A 18 7.07 13.22 -6.97
C GLY A 18 7.78 12.31 -5.97
N GLY A 19 7.19 12.10 -4.79
CA GLY A 19 7.77 11.38 -3.67
C GLY A 19 8.91 12.14 -3.00
N SER A 20 9.33 11.65 -1.84
CA SER A 20 10.47 12.16 -1.08
C SER A 20 11.15 11.03 -0.31
N PHE A 21 12.41 11.20 0.10
CA PHE A 21 13.09 10.24 0.97
C PHE A 21 12.59 10.24 2.42
N GLU A 22 11.67 11.13 2.78
CA GLU A 22 11.03 11.21 4.08
C GLU A 22 9.60 10.63 4.03
N ALA A 23 9.22 9.91 5.09
CA ALA A 23 7.88 9.37 5.24
C ALA A 23 6.84 10.51 5.21
N PRO A 24 5.69 10.35 4.51
CA PRO A 24 5.11 9.09 4.01
C PRO A 24 5.65 8.60 2.64
N PHE A 25 6.77 9.14 2.17
CA PHE A 25 7.47 8.86 0.91
C PHE A 25 6.72 9.25 -0.36
N PHE A 26 5.40 9.15 -0.35
CA PHE A 26 4.50 9.58 -1.41
C PHE A 26 3.25 10.21 -0.80
N ASN A 27 2.79 11.30 -1.39
CA ASN A 27 1.50 11.90 -1.09
C ASN A 27 0.49 11.52 -2.16
N PHE A 28 -0.76 11.30 -1.72
CA PHE A 28 -1.85 10.90 -2.59
C PHE A 28 -2.88 12.03 -2.74
N PHE A 29 -3.44 12.16 -3.92
CA PHE A 29 -4.47 13.16 -4.24
C PHE A 29 -5.62 12.51 -5.00
N ASN A 30 -6.83 13.05 -4.86
CA ASN A 30 -7.97 12.61 -5.67
C ASN A 30 -8.05 13.38 -7.00
N ALA A 31 -9.01 13.00 -7.85
CA ALA A 31 -9.24 13.66 -9.15
C ALA A 31 -9.54 15.17 -9.10
N LYS A 32 -9.81 15.74 -7.92
CA LYS A 32 -10.01 17.18 -7.74
C LYS A 32 -8.74 17.88 -7.23
N GLY A 33 -7.60 17.19 -7.22
CA GLY A 33 -6.33 17.70 -6.68
C GLY A 33 -6.33 17.86 -5.16
N LYS A 34 -7.30 17.29 -4.43
CA LYS A 34 -7.30 17.38 -2.97
C LYS A 34 -6.45 16.25 -2.37
N PRO A 35 -5.62 16.54 -1.36
CA PRO A 35 -4.90 15.53 -0.60
C PRO A 35 -5.82 14.43 -0.08
N VAL A 36 -5.33 13.20 -0.07
CA VAL A 36 -5.97 12.01 0.49
C VAL A 36 -4.99 11.42 1.49
N GLU A 37 -5.16 11.80 2.76
CA GLU A 37 -4.44 11.21 3.88
C GLU A 37 -4.90 9.76 4.09
N ASP A 38 -3.96 8.86 4.36
CA ASP A 38 -4.17 7.44 4.64
C ASP A 38 -5.20 6.72 3.74
N PRO A 39 -4.93 6.62 2.42
CA PRO A 39 -5.90 6.06 1.49
C PRO A 39 -6.28 4.61 1.82
N VAL A 40 -7.59 4.37 1.97
CA VAL A 40 -8.16 3.04 2.25
C VAL A 40 -8.79 2.42 0.99
N LEU A 41 -8.30 1.25 0.60
CA LEU A 41 -8.73 0.53 -0.60
C LEU A 41 -9.96 -0.35 -0.36
N ASP A 42 -11.03 -0.12 -1.11
CA ASP A 42 -12.21 -0.98 -1.17
C ASP A 42 -12.05 -2.00 -2.30
N LEU A 43 -11.93 -3.28 -1.94
CA LEU A 43 -11.70 -4.38 -2.88
C LEU A 43 -12.82 -4.55 -3.94
N ARG A 44 -13.97 -3.87 -3.77
CA ARG A 44 -15.07 -3.86 -4.75
C ARG A 44 -14.90 -2.81 -5.84
N LYS A 45 -14.03 -1.83 -5.65
CA LYS A 45 -13.74 -0.75 -6.60
C LYS A 45 -12.59 -1.12 -7.53
N THR A 46 -12.43 -0.28 -8.55
CA THR A 46 -11.24 -0.23 -9.41
C THR A 46 -10.49 1.05 -9.08
N TYR A 47 -9.17 0.99 -9.03
CA TYR A 47 -8.32 2.16 -8.80
C TYR A 47 -7.48 2.43 -10.05
N ARG A 48 -7.25 3.71 -10.35
CA ARG A 48 -6.23 4.14 -11.31
C ARG A 48 -5.23 5.00 -10.57
N PHE A 49 -3.97 4.60 -10.63
CA PHE A 49 -2.86 5.34 -10.07
C PHE A 49 -2.19 6.12 -11.20
N HIS A 50 -2.13 7.44 -11.03
CA HIS A 50 -1.52 8.37 -11.97
C HIS A 50 -0.33 9.02 -11.30
N ARG A 51 0.68 9.36 -12.08
CA ARG A 51 1.65 10.37 -11.64
C ARG A 51 0.98 11.74 -11.63
N LEU A 52 1.19 12.49 -10.55
CA LEU A 52 0.81 13.89 -10.45
C LEU A 52 1.80 14.74 -11.26
N ASP A 53 1.27 15.66 -12.07
CA ASP A 53 2.02 16.68 -12.82
C ASP A 53 3.22 16.14 -13.62
N GLY A 54 3.11 14.92 -14.17
CA GLY A 54 4.16 14.34 -15.01
C GLY A 54 5.45 13.99 -14.25
N ALA A 55 5.39 13.82 -12.93
CA ALA A 55 6.58 13.67 -12.10
C ALA A 55 7.41 12.42 -12.47
N ARG A 56 8.71 12.64 -12.73
CA ARG A 56 9.67 11.59 -13.15
C ARG A 56 10.55 11.06 -12.03
N SER A 57 10.58 11.73 -10.89
CA SER A 57 11.26 11.25 -9.69
C SER A 57 10.48 10.12 -9.02
N HIS A 58 11.21 9.26 -8.31
CA HIS A 58 10.70 8.18 -7.47
C HIS A 58 9.57 7.36 -8.09
N PRO A 59 9.88 6.44 -9.04
CA PRO A 59 8.85 5.66 -9.72
C PRO A 59 8.02 4.84 -8.74
N PHE A 60 6.68 4.97 -8.80
CA PHE A 60 5.77 4.39 -7.82
C PHE A 60 5.22 3.04 -8.29
N TYR A 61 5.18 2.04 -7.40
CA TYR A 61 4.45 0.81 -7.64
C TYR A 61 3.87 0.20 -6.36
N LEU A 62 3.05 -0.84 -6.50
CA LEU A 62 2.47 -1.56 -5.37
C LEU A 62 2.40 -3.08 -5.60
N SER A 63 2.36 -3.83 -4.51
CA SER A 63 2.30 -5.29 -4.51
C SER A 63 1.63 -5.84 -3.25
N ASP A 64 1.09 -7.05 -3.35
CA ASP A 64 0.60 -7.88 -2.24
C ASP A 64 1.60 -8.99 -1.84
N THR A 65 2.73 -9.12 -2.54
CA THR A 65 3.73 -10.17 -2.27
C THR A 65 5.04 -9.64 -1.69
N GLY A 66 5.31 -8.33 -1.81
CA GLY A 66 6.51 -7.70 -1.26
C GLY A 66 7.07 -6.56 -2.11
N VAL A 67 8.09 -5.89 -1.58
CA VAL A 67 8.82 -4.80 -2.24
C VAL A 67 9.62 -5.36 -3.43
N LEU A 68 9.55 -4.70 -4.58
CA LEU A 68 10.15 -5.14 -5.87
C LEU A 68 9.71 -6.54 -6.33
N GLN A 69 8.71 -7.15 -5.69
CA GLN A 69 8.22 -8.46 -6.07
C GLN A 69 7.03 -8.34 -7.00
N LYS A 70 6.96 -9.27 -7.95
CA LYS A 70 5.80 -9.39 -8.84
C LYS A 70 4.54 -9.65 -8.01
N PRO A 71 3.48 -8.84 -8.17
CA PRO A 71 2.22 -9.04 -7.47
C PRO A 71 1.61 -10.41 -7.75
N SER A 72 0.88 -10.93 -6.77
CA SER A 72 0.16 -12.19 -6.94
C SER A 72 -0.97 -12.02 -7.97
N ARG A 73 -1.58 -13.14 -8.36
CA ARG A 73 -2.75 -13.10 -9.25
C ARG A 73 -3.96 -12.43 -8.58
N ALA A 74 -3.97 -12.21 -7.26
CA ALA A 74 -5.06 -11.54 -6.57
C ALA A 74 -5.22 -10.07 -7.03
N LEU A 75 -4.10 -9.42 -7.36
CA LEU A 75 -4.08 -8.11 -8.00
C LEU A 75 -4.11 -8.26 -9.53
N GLN A 76 -5.03 -7.53 -10.17
CA GLN A 76 -5.12 -7.41 -11.62
C GLN A 76 -4.66 -6.00 -11.99
N LEU A 77 -3.37 -5.87 -12.21
CA LEU A 77 -2.71 -4.63 -12.65
C LEU A 77 -2.66 -4.60 -14.18
N ARG A 78 -2.95 -3.44 -14.77
CA ARG A 78 -2.92 -3.18 -16.21
C ARG A 78 -2.50 -1.74 -16.47
N GLY A 79 -1.81 -1.51 -17.58
CA GLY A 79 -1.24 -0.21 -17.92
C GLY A 79 0.27 -0.28 -17.78
N GLU A 80 0.85 0.86 -17.48
CA GLU A 80 2.30 1.05 -17.50
C GLU A 80 2.96 0.70 -16.17
N GLY A 81 4.27 0.53 -16.21
CA GLY A 81 5.09 0.21 -15.05
C GLY A 81 4.91 -1.22 -14.52
N ASP A 82 5.91 -1.67 -13.80
CA ASP A 82 5.90 -2.93 -13.06
C ASP A 82 6.67 -2.81 -11.74
N ALA A 83 6.92 -3.94 -11.07
CA ALA A 83 7.62 -3.93 -9.79
C ALA A 83 9.05 -3.37 -9.89
N LEU A 84 9.71 -3.43 -11.05
CA LEU A 84 11.09 -3.00 -11.23
C LEU A 84 11.21 -1.61 -11.85
N SER A 85 10.20 -1.18 -12.62
CA SER A 85 10.18 0.13 -13.30
C SER A 85 9.31 1.16 -12.59
N GLY A 86 8.22 0.75 -11.95
CA GLY A 86 7.18 1.65 -11.43
C GLY A 86 6.53 2.51 -12.51
N ILE A 87 5.62 3.40 -12.13
CA ILE A 87 5.14 4.47 -13.01
C ILE A 87 5.92 5.76 -12.79
N SER A 88 6.13 6.51 -13.86
CA SER A 88 6.86 7.79 -13.93
C SER A 88 6.33 8.66 -15.08
N GLY A 89 6.61 9.96 -15.10
CA GLY A 89 6.12 10.83 -16.18
C GLY A 89 4.59 10.92 -16.18
N ASP A 90 3.93 10.70 -17.32
CA ASP A 90 2.46 10.70 -17.45
C ASP A 90 1.85 9.28 -17.36
N GLU A 91 2.62 8.31 -16.86
CA GLU A 91 2.22 6.91 -16.82
C GLU A 91 1.11 6.65 -15.80
N VAL A 92 0.29 5.64 -16.13
CA VAL A 92 -0.89 5.25 -15.37
C VAL A 92 -1.01 3.74 -15.35
N PHE A 93 -1.34 3.18 -14.18
CA PHE A 93 -1.82 1.81 -14.09
C PHE A 93 -3.16 1.72 -13.37
N GLN A 94 -3.92 0.68 -13.72
CA GLN A 94 -5.19 0.34 -13.13
C GLN A 94 -5.05 -0.89 -12.24
N LEU A 95 -5.51 -0.79 -10.99
CA LEU A 95 -5.61 -1.88 -10.03
C LEU A 95 -7.05 -2.38 -9.91
N ARG A 96 -7.23 -3.69 -10.05
CA ARG A 96 -8.48 -4.41 -9.73
C ARG A 96 -8.18 -5.62 -8.85
N PHE A 97 -9.15 -6.01 -8.04
CA PHE A 97 -9.03 -7.17 -7.17
C PHE A 97 -9.85 -8.36 -7.69
N ARG A 98 -9.25 -9.54 -7.76
CA ARG A 98 -9.96 -10.78 -8.11
C ARG A 98 -10.97 -11.13 -7.03
N LYS A 99 -12.24 -11.31 -7.41
CA LYS A 99 -13.34 -11.54 -6.46
C LYS A 99 -13.08 -12.70 -5.49
N ARG A 100 -12.53 -13.81 -6.00
CA ARG A 100 -12.25 -15.02 -5.21
C ARG A 100 -11.13 -14.84 -4.18
N ASP A 101 -10.19 -13.93 -4.43
CA ASP A 101 -9.00 -13.71 -3.59
C ASP A 101 -9.20 -12.55 -2.59
N ARG A 102 -10.37 -11.87 -2.62
CA ARG A 102 -10.66 -10.73 -1.74
C ARG A 102 -10.68 -11.09 -0.26
N ARG A 103 -11.01 -12.33 0.10
CA ARG A 103 -11.01 -12.77 1.50
C ARG A 103 -9.58 -12.77 2.04
N MET A 104 -8.65 -13.40 1.32
CA MET A 104 -7.23 -13.42 1.64
C MET A 104 -6.66 -11.99 1.76
N LEU A 105 -6.89 -11.14 0.76
CA LEU A 105 -6.43 -9.74 0.81
C LEU A 105 -7.03 -8.97 2.00
N LYS A 106 -8.27 -9.26 2.37
CA LYS A 106 -8.94 -8.61 3.51
C LYS A 106 -8.42 -9.13 4.86
N ASP A 107 -7.97 -10.38 4.91
CA ASP A 107 -7.34 -10.98 6.08
C ASP A 107 -5.91 -10.44 6.27
N GLU A 108 -5.15 -10.21 5.18
CA GLU A 108 -3.86 -9.48 5.22
C GLU A 108 -4.04 -8.00 5.59
N GLY A 109 -5.10 -7.38 5.07
CA GLY A 109 -5.55 -6.06 5.50
C GLY A 109 -4.77 -4.86 4.95
N ARG A 110 -3.69 -5.10 4.20
CA ARG A 110 -2.90 -4.05 3.55
C ARG A 110 -2.31 -4.48 2.22
N LEU A 111 -1.91 -3.50 1.40
CA LEU A 111 -0.97 -3.66 0.29
C LEU A 111 0.30 -2.87 0.61
N ILE A 112 1.41 -3.28 0.02
CA ILE A 112 2.69 -2.57 0.13
C ILE A 112 2.83 -1.68 -1.11
N TYR A 113 3.18 -0.41 -0.92
CA TYR A 113 3.64 0.45 -2.01
C TYR A 113 5.12 0.77 -1.83
N PHE A 114 5.82 1.04 -2.92
CA PHE A 114 7.24 1.32 -2.87
C PHE A 114 7.72 2.16 -4.06
N CYS A 115 8.89 2.78 -3.90
CA CYS A 115 9.66 3.33 -5.00
C CYS A 115 10.48 2.22 -5.67
N SER A 116 10.30 1.98 -6.97
CA SER A 116 11.06 0.93 -7.68
C SER A 116 12.57 1.24 -7.77
N ALA A 117 12.96 2.51 -7.71
CA ALA A 117 14.36 2.93 -7.70
C ALA A 117 15.01 2.95 -6.30
N HIS A 118 14.21 3.06 -5.23
CA HIS A 118 14.70 3.23 -3.86
C HIS A 118 13.87 2.34 -2.93
N PRO A 119 14.25 1.07 -2.73
CA PRO A 119 13.41 0.09 -2.03
C PRO A 119 13.13 0.45 -0.56
N SER A 120 13.96 1.30 0.05
CA SER A 120 13.72 1.85 1.39
C SER A 120 12.49 2.76 1.47
N MET A 121 12.08 3.38 0.36
CA MET A 121 10.85 4.18 0.27
C MET A 121 9.63 3.27 0.12
N THR A 122 9.27 2.62 1.21
CA THR A 122 8.18 1.65 1.27
C THR A 122 7.13 2.09 2.29
N GLY A 123 5.85 1.94 1.95
CA GLY A 123 4.75 2.16 2.86
C GLY A 123 3.60 1.20 2.59
N THR A 124 2.44 1.45 3.20
CA THR A 124 1.29 0.55 3.08
C THR A 124 -0.02 1.27 2.80
N LEU A 125 -0.92 0.62 2.05
CA LEU A 125 -2.30 1.04 1.83
C LEU A 125 -3.24 0.10 2.57
N ALA A 126 -4.06 0.65 3.46
CA ALA A 126 -5.01 -0.15 4.23
C ALA A 126 -6.17 -0.67 3.35
N ILE A 127 -6.72 -1.83 3.70
CA ILE A 127 -7.87 -2.41 3.02
C ILE A 127 -9.15 -2.22 3.85
N LYS A 128 -10.19 -1.71 3.20
CA LYS A 128 -11.48 -1.40 3.84
C LYS A 128 -12.10 -2.63 4.49
N GLY A 129 -12.40 -2.49 5.78
CA GLY A 129 -13.05 -3.52 6.58
C GLY A 129 -12.15 -4.73 6.84
N ALA A 130 -10.84 -4.63 6.58
CA ALA A 130 -9.87 -5.59 7.07
C ALA A 130 -10.16 -5.90 8.52
N LYS A 131 -10.16 -7.19 8.87
CA LYS A 131 -10.27 -7.60 10.26
C LYS A 131 -8.91 -7.26 10.86
N ARG A 132 -8.73 -6.03 11.35
CA ARG A 132 -7.58 -5.76 12.21
C ARG A 132 -7.68 -6.76 13.36
N SER A 133 -6.89 -7.84 13.34
CA SER A 133 -6.37 -8.32 14.60
C SER A 133 -5.62 -7.13 15.17
N GLN A 134 -6.00 -6.75 16.38
CA GLN A 134 -5.42 -5.67 17.14
C GLN A 134 -3.97 -6.02 17.54
N ARG A 135 -3.09 -6.29 16.58
CA ARG A 135 -1.72 -6.78 16.83
C ARG A 135 -0.60 -5.92 16.29
N ASP A 136 -0.86 -4.98 15.38
CA ASP A 136 0.22 -4.15 14.80
C ASP A 136 0.20 -2.69 15.28
N ALA A 137 -0.66 -2.34 16.24
CA ALA A 137 -0.62 -1.04 16.95
C ALA A 137 0.22 -1.07 18.23
N VAL A 138 0.87 -2.21 18.55
CA VAL A 138 1.69 -2.42 19.76
C VAL A 138 3.18 -2.66 19.44
N ALA A 139 3.61 -2.55 18.18
CA ALA A 139 5.04 -2.64 17.83
C ALA A 139 5.77 -1.28 17.82
N ALA A 140 5.08 -0.19 18.16
CA ALA A 140 5.65 1.17 18.22
C ALA A 140 5.65 1.78 19.63
N ALA A 141 5.43 0.98 20.69
CA ALA A 141 5.33 1.47 22.07
C ALA A 141 6.00 0.55 23.10
N THR A 142 7.09 -0.15 22.73
CA THR A 142 7.98 -0.79 23.71
C THR A 142 9.41 -0.32 23.51
N ASP A 143 9.63 0.97 23.74
CA ASP A 143 10.92 1.53 24.13
C ASP A 143 10.68 2.46 25.32
N VAL A 144 10.53 1.86 26.50
CA VAL A 144 10.91 2.52 27.76
C VAL A 144 11.85 1.54 28.44
N VAL A 145 13.14 1.83 28.30
CA VAL A 145 14.21 1.31 29.11
C VAL A 145 14.06 1.89 30.52
N ASP A 146 13.88 1.03 31.53
CA ASP A 146 14.13 1.41 32.92
C ASP A 146 15.27 0.55 33.45
N ASP A 147 16.38 1.24 33.67
CA ASP A 147 17.58 0.84 34.38
C ASP A 147 17.25 0.60 35.85
N ALA A 148 17.36 -0.65 36.31
CA ALA A 148 17.54 -0.95 37.73
C ALA A 148 18.23 -2.32 37.88
N GLY A 149 19.50 -2.27 38.26
CA GLY A 149 20.36 -3.43 38.41
C GLY A 149 19.92 -4.42 39.50
N PHE A 150 20.33 -5.67 39.30
CA PHE A 150 20.45 -6.64 40.38
C PHE A 150 21.59 -7.63 40.06
N VAL A 151 22.67 -7.50 40.83
CA VAL A 151 23.77 -8.46 40.90
C VAL A 151 23.35 -9.62 41.80
N SER A 152 23.55 -10.85 41.36
CA SER A 152 23.64 -12.02 42.25
C SER A 152 24.47 -13.13 41.59
N GLU A 153 25.70 -13.20 42.09
CA GLU A 153 26.64 -14.31 42.29
C GLU A 153 26.43 -15.66 41.55
N LEU A 154 27.51 -16.07 40.88
CA LEU A 154 27.77 -17.40 40.33
C LEU A 154 28.01 -18.43 41.46
N PRO A 155 27.51 -19.68 41.37
CA PRO A 155 28.07 -20.77 42.14
C PRO A 155 29.30 -21.36 41.43
N LEU A 156 30.38 -21.47 42.20
CA LEU A 156 31.63 -22.15 41.88
C LEU A 156 31.40 -23.66 41.72
N ALA A 157 32.03 -24.27 40.73
CA ALA A 157 32.31 -25.71 40.65
C ALA A 157 33.82 -25.90 40.51
#